data_AF-A0A6A6LDW8-F1
#
_entry.id   AF-A0A6A6LDW8-F1
#
_cell.length_a   1.000
_cell.length_b   1.000
_cell.length_c   1.000
_cell.angle_alpha   90.00
_cell.angle_beta   90.00
_cell.angle_gamma   90.00
#
_symmetry.space_group_name_H-M   'P 1'
#
loop_
_entity.id
_entity.type
_entity.pdbx_description
1 polymer ?
#
loop_
_entity_poly.entity_id
_entity_poly.type
_entity_poly.pdbx_seq_one_letter_code
_entity_poly.pdbx_strand_id
1 'polypeptide(L)'
;MRIFGQKSRSGFSGWTAAEEVTQGIDGSAFTAIITGASSGIGAETCRVLALRRVHVIMAVRNTDAGRAVKEAILKDIPTAKIDVMD
;
A
#
# COMPACT_ATOMS: atom_id res chain seq x y z
N MET A 1 22.25 -12.50 12.92
CA MET A 1 21.39 -11.91 11.86
C MET A 1 20.81 -13.03 10.98
N ARG A 2 19.83 -13.81 11.46
CA ARG A 2 19.27 -14.97 10.73
C ARG A 2 17.73 -14.97 10.63
N ILE A 3 17.07 -14.12 11.43
CA ILE A 3 15.62 -14.18 11.68
C ILE A 3 14.81 -13.65 10.48
N PHE A 4 15.29 -12.60 9.80
CA PHE A 4 14.56 -11.96 8.70
C PHE A 4 15.00 -12.42 7.30
N GLY A 5 16.17 -13.07 7.18
CA GLY A 5 16.75 -13.48 5.89
C GLY A 5 16.29 -14.84 5.36
N GLN A 6 15.70 -15.68 6.21
CA GLN A 6 15.22 -17.00 5.80
C GLN A 6 13.91 -16.88 5.00
N LYS A 7 13.87 -17.50 3.83
CA LYS A 7 12.64 -17.58 3.02
C LYS A 7 11.66 -18.56 3.67
N SER A 8 10.39 -18.18 3.74
CA SER A 8 9.32 -19.06 4.22
C SER A 8 8.78 -19.97 3.10
N ARG A 9 7.74 -20.77 3.38
CA ARG A 9 7.07 -21.60 2.37
C ARG A 9 6.46 -20.79 1.22
N SER A 10 6.21 -19.50 1.41
CA SER A 10 5.75 -18.60 0.33
C SER A 10 6.86 -18.19 -0.64
N GLY A 11 8.14 -18.50 -0.35
CA GLY A 11 9.29 -18.07 -1.14
C GLY A 11 9.81 -16.67 -0.79
N PHE A 12 9.10 -15.93 0.07
CA PHE A 12 9.47 -14.59 0.52
C PHE A 12 10.06 -14.59 1.94
N SER A 13 10.84 -13.56 2.26
CA SER A 13 11.44 -13.33 3.59
C SER A 13 10.96 -12.01 4.18
N GLY A 14 11.34 -11.72 5.42
CA GLY A 14 11.02 -10.44 6.07
C GLY A 14 11.70 -9.22 5.45
N TRP A 15 12.60 -9.43 4.48
CA TRP A 15 13.26 -8.35 3.73
C TRP A 15 12.70 -8.14 2.32
N THR A 16 11.80 -9.01 1.85
CA THR A 16 11.21 -8.85 0.52
C THR A 16 10.24 -7.67 0.52
N ALA A 17 10.39 -6.74 -0.42
CA ALA A 17 9.52 -5.58 -0.50
C ALA A 17 8.08 -6.00 -0.84
N ALA A 18 7.09 -5.28 -0.29
CA ALA A 18 5.67 -5.54 -0.58
C ALA A 18 5.35 -5.43 -2.08
N GLU A 19 6.08 -4.57 -2.79
CA GLU A 19 6.00 -4.46 -4.24
C GLU A 19 6.44 -5.75 -4.94
N GLU A 20 7.55 -6.36 -4.53
CA GLU A 20 8.05 -7.63 -5.09
C GLU A 20 7.07 -8.77 -4.81
N VAL A 21 6.53 -8.85 -3.59
CA VAL A 21 5.56 -9.89 -3.20
C VAL A 21 4.29 -9.85 -4.06
N THR A 22 3.90 -8.65 -4.53
CA THR A 22 2.66 -8.44 -5.29
C THR A 22 2.87 -8.37 -6.80
N GLN A 23 4.07 -8.66 -7.30
CA GLN A 23 4.35 -8.61 -8.74
C GLN A 23 3.39 -9.49 -9.55
N GLY A 24 2.89 -8.94 -10.66
CA GLY A 24 1.99 -9.65 -11.57
C GLY A 24 0.52 -9.70 -11.15
N ILE A 25 0.16 -9.19 -9.96
CA ILE A 25 -1.23 -9.13 -9.51
C ILE A 25 -1.95 -7.93 -10.15
N ASP A 26 -3.10 -8.17 -10.80
CA ASP A 26 -4.04 -7.11 -11.16
C ASP A 26 -5.20 -7.08 -10.15
N GLY A 27 -5.32 -5.96 -9.45
CA GLY A 27 -6.35 -5.70 -8.47
C GLY A 27 -7.43 -4.73 -8.93
N SER A 28 -7.53 -4.45 -10.23
CA SER A 28 -8.43 -3.43 -10.80
C SER A 28 -9.93 -3.61 -10.48
N ALA A 29 -10.35 -4.83 -10.15
CA ALA A 29 -11.73 -5.15 -9.76
C ALA A 29 -12.02 -4.96 -8.25
N PHE A 30 -11.01 -4.63 -7.44
CA PHE A 30 -11.13 -4.58 -5.99
C PHE A 30 -11.10 -3.14 -5.45
N THR A 31 -11.80 -2.97 -4.33
CA THR A 31 -11.72 -1.78 -3.47
C THR A 31 -11.26 -2.22 -2.08
N ALA A 32 -10.31 -1.51 -1.50
CA ALA A 32 -9.74 -1.82 -0.18
C ALA A 32 -9.82 -0.61 0.75
N ILE A 33 -10.35 -0.83 1.95
CA ILE A 33 -10.32 0.17 3.03
C ILE A 33 -9.08 -0.10 3.89
N ILE A 34 -8.21 0.90 4.01
CA ILE A 34 -6.98 0.83 4.81
C ILE A 34 -7.09 1.79 5.98
N THR A 35 -7.09 1.24 7.20
CA THR A 35 -7.06 2.02 8.44
C THR A 35 -5.62 2.38 8.81
N GLY A 36 -5.42 3.54 9.44
CA GLY A 36 -4.07 3.98 9.85
C GLY A 36 -3.14 4.28 8.67
N ALA A 37 -3.70 4.60 7.50
CA ALA A 37 -2.98 4.84 6.25
C ALA A 37 -2.17 6.15 6.20
N SER A 38 -2.15 6.94 7.29
CA SER A 38 -1.46 8.24 7.34
C SER A 38 0.06 8.13 7.48
N SER A 39 0.62 6.93 7.69
CA SER A 39 2.07 6.72 7.85
C SER A 39 2.47 5.23 7.81
N GLY A 40 3.77 4.96 7.75
CA GLY A 40 4.34 3.64 7.99
C GLY A 40 3.79 2.55 7.08
N ILE A 41 3.49 1.38 7.66
CA ILE A 41 3.02 0.20 6.91
C ILE A 41 1.67 0.46 6.24
N GLY A 42 0.79 1.25 6.86
CA GLY A 42 -0.50 1.61 6.25
C GLY A 42 -0.31 2.42 4.96
N ALA A 43 0.58 3.42 4.98
CA ALA A 43 0.92 4.21 3.80
C ALA A 43 1.56 3.36 2.69
N GLU A 44 2.50 2.49 3.04
CA GLU A 44 3.13 1.57 2.07
C GLU A 44 2.12 0.57 1.49
N THR A 45 1.17 0.11 2.32
CA THR A 45 0.09 -0.77 1.87
C THR A 45 -0.79 -0.06 0.84
N CYS A 46 -1.16 1.19 1.10
CA CYS A 46 -1.90 2.01 0.13
C CYS A 46 -1.13 2.19 -1.18
N ARG A 47 0.18 2.48 -1.11
CA ARG A 47 1.05 2.65 -2.28
C ARG A 47 1.07 1.39 -3.15
N VAL A 48 1.30 0.22 -2.53
CA VAL A 48 1.40 -1.05 -3.25
C VAL A 48 0.06 -1.49 -3.83
N LEU A 49 -1.05 -1.34 -3.09
CA LEU A 49 -2.38 -1.67 -3.63
C LEU A 49 -2.78 -0.74 -4.78
N ALA A 50 -2.48 0.56 -4.66
CA ALA A 50 -2.66 1.52 -5.74
C ALA A 50 -1.84 1.14 -6.99
N LEU A 51 -0.59 0.68 -6.81
CA LEU A 51 0.26 0.17 -7.89
C LEU A 51 -0.35 -1.04 -8.59
N ARG A 52 -1.12 -1.86 -7.87
CA ARG A 52 -1.90 -2.98 -8.41
C ARG A 52 -3.31 -2.58 -8.86
N ARG A 53 -3.56 -1.28 -9.08
CA ARG A 53 -4.82 -0.71 -9.61
C ARG A 53 -6.05 -0.90 -8.71
N VAL A 54 -5.85 -1.29 -7.45
CA VAL A 54 -6.93 -1.37 -6.45
C VAL A 54 -7.42 0.05 -6.16
N HIS A 55 -8.73 0.22 -6.01
CA HIS A 55 -9.28 1.46 -5.47
C HIS A 55 -9.09 1.48 -3.95
N VAL A 56 -8.30 2.42 -3.46
CA VAL A 56 -7.94 2.50 -2.03
C VAL A 56 -8.76 3.58 -1.34
N ILE A 57 -9.39 3.22 -0.23
CA ILE A 57 -10.06 4.15 0.69
C ILE A 57 -9.23 4.23 1.97
N MET A 58 -8.65 5.39 2.23
CA MET A 58 -7.82 5.66 3.41
C MET A 58 -8.72 6.15 4.56
N ALA A 59 -8.93 5.31 5.56
CA ALA A 59 -9.66 5.65 6.78
C ALA A 59 -8.67 6.16 7.84
N VAL A 60 -8.61 7.49 8.03
CA VAL A 60 -7.61 8.16 8.87
C VAL A 60 -8.21 9.30 9.69
N ARG A 61 -7.86 9.34 10.99
CA ARG A 61 -8.30 10.41 11.91
C ARG A 61 -7.77 11.80 11.56
N ASN A 62 -6.61 11.87 10.92
CA ASN A 62 -6.01 13.12 10.46
C ASN A 62 -6.03 13.12 8.93
N THR A 63 -7.05 13.76 8.37
CA THR A 63 -7.25 13.79 6.91
C THR A 63 -6.20 14.60 6.17
N ASP A 64 -5.53 15.58 6.80
CA ASP A 64 -4.42 16.32 6.19
C ASP A 64 -3.19 15.42 6.00
N ALA A 65 -2.85 14.64 7.03
CA ALA A 65 -1.78 13.64 6.92
C ALA A 65 -2.12 12.57 5.87
N GLY A 66 -3.38 12.13 5.82
CA GLY A 66 -3.87 11.23 4.77
C GLY A 66 -3.74 11.81 3.36
N ARG A 67 -4.13 13.08 3.19
CA ARG A 67 -3.98 13.80 1.91
C ARG A 67 -2.51 13.90 1.50
N ALA A 68 -1.60 14.22 2.41
CA ALA A 68 -0.17 14.27 2.10
C ALA A 68 0.37 12.93 1.57
N VAL A 69 -0.04 11.81 2.17
CA VAL A 69 0.31 10.47 1.68
C VAL A 69 -0.33 10.19 0.31
N LYS A 70 -1.61 10.52 0.12
CA LYS A 70 -2.29 10.39 -1.17
C LYS A 70 -1.54 11.15 -2.28
N GLU A 71 -1.16 12.40 -2.04
CA GLU A 71 -0.43 13.22 -3.01
C GLU A 71 0.95 12.63 -3.34
N ALA A 72 1.66 12.09 -2.34
CA ALA A 72 2.91 11.39 -2.59
C ALA A 72 2.72 10.16 -3.50
N ILE A 73 1.69 9.35 -3.23
CA ILE A 73 1.38 8.17 -4.05
C ILE A 73 0.97 8.57 -5.48
N LEU A 74 0.19 9.65 -5.65
CA LEU A 74 -0.26 10.12 -6.96
C LEU A 74 0.90 10.68 -7.81
N LYS A 75 1.96 11.22 -7.20
CA LYS A 75 3.17 11.62 -7.93
C LYS A 75 3.86 10.43 -8.57
N ASP A 76 3.92 9.30 -7.85
CA ASP A 76 4.56 8.08 -8.34
C ASP A 76 3.63 7.27 -9.26
N ILE A 77 2.32 7.30 -9.00
CA ILE A 77 1.29 6.52 -9.67
C ILE A 77 0.11 7.43 -10.05
N PRO A 78 0.22 8.23 -11.13
CA PRO A 78 -0.80 9.22 -11.48
C PRO A 78 -2.19 8.65 -11.77
N THR A 79 -2.29 7.37 -12.10
CA THR A 79 -3.56 6.68 -12.38
C THR A 79 -4.20 6.04 -11.15
N ALA A 80 -3.61 6.18 -9.95
CA ALA A 80 -4.12 5.58 -8.73
C ALA A 80 -5.48 6.15 -8.35
N LYS A 81 -6.40 5.26 -7.92
CA LYS A 81 -7.70 5.64 -7.37
C LYS A 81 -7.62 5.61 -5.85
N ILE A 82 -7.56 6.78 -5.22
CA ILE A 82 -7.38 6.89 -3.77
C ILE A 82 -8.34 7.95 -3.21
N ASP A 83 -9.15 7.57 -2.23
CA ASP A 83 -10.00 8.47 -1.46
C ASP A 83 -9.54 8.53 0.00
N VAL A 84 -9.69 9.70 0.64
CA VAL A 84 -9.35 9.91 2.06
C VAL A 84 -10.64 10.23 2.80
N MET A 85 -10.93 9.48 3.85
CA MET A 85 -12.13 9.59 4.69
C MET A 85 -11.74 9.68 6.17
N ASP A 86 -12.52 10.42 6.95
CA ASP A 86 -12.44 10.53 8.41
C ASP A 86 -13.35 9.48 9.08
#